data_AF-A0A948BKX7-F1
#
_entry.id   AF-A0A948BKX7-F1
#
_cell.length_a   1.000
_cell.length_b   1.000
_cell.length_c   1.000
_cell.angle_alpha   90.00
_cell.angle_beta   90.00
_cell.angle_gamma   90.00
#
_symmetry.space_group_name_H-M   'P 1'
#
loop_
_entity.id
_entity.type
_entity.pdbx_description
1 polymer ?
#
loop_
_entity_poly.entity_id
_entity_poly.type
_entity_poly.pdbx_seq_one_letter_code
_entity_poly.pdbx_strand_id
1 'polypeptide(L)'
;MRFKRFFLPKIFLVLGFVILALLYNYRFKIENFWLFNMKKAQIYKDNFFYESGEKMERKQPLALTKKEAMLKVYMGSPFRGFEQKDWDEFWNIIYGVFAKDQPEAEGLPQRVRQLNLEEIQEELISLYPQPFSYYKDSDWDRLFYFIFKK
;
A
#
# COMPACT_ATOMS: atom_id res chain seq x y z
N MET A 1 -59.39 -0.78 -43.03
CA MET A 1 -58.08 -0.55 -42.33
C MET A 1 -58.19 -0.91 -40.84
N ARG A 2 -58.32 -2.20 -40.47
CA ARG A 2 -58.50 -2.67 -39.07
C ARG A 2 -57.27 -3.37 -38.46
N PHE A 3 -56.21 -3.58 -39.25
CA PHE A 3 -55.02 -4.33 -38.83
C PHE A 3 -54.07 -3.54 -37.91
N LYS A 4 -54.08 -2.20 -37.92
CA LYS A 4 -53.11 -1.40 -37.15
C LYS A 4 -53.37 -1.37 -35.62
N ARG A 5 -54.62 -1.57 -35.16
CA ARG A 5 -54.97 -1.42 -33.73
C ARG A 5 -54.50 -2.57 -32.83
N PHE A 6 -54.28 -3.77 -33.37
CA PHE A 6 -53.84 -4.94 -32.58
C PHE A 6 -52.32 -5.06 -32.41
N PHE A 7 -51.52 -4.38 -33.25
CA PHE A 7 -50.05 -4.42 -33.18
C PHE A 7 -49.47 -3.37 -32.23
N LEU A 8 -50.12 -2.20 -32.11
CA LEU A 8 -49.75 -1.13 -31.18
C LEU A 8 -49.51 -1.60 -29.73
N PRO A 9 -50.43 -2.33 -29.07
CA PRO A 9 -50.20 -2.78 -27.70
C PRO A 9 -49.03 -3.76 -27.56
N LYS A 10 -48.78 -4.59 -28.57
CA LYS A 10 -47.63 -5.52 -28.59
C LYS A 10 -46.31 -4.75 -28.73
N ILE A 11 -46.28 -3.70 -29.56
CA ILE A 11 -45.13 -2.82 -29.71
C ILE A 11 -44.83 -2.10 -28.39
N PHE A 12 -45.83 -1.54 -27.72
CA PHE A 12 -45.65 -0.89 -26.42
C PHE A 12 -45.14 -1.86 -25.34
N LEU A 13 -45.61 -3.10 -25.33
CA LEU A 13 -45.11 -4.15 -24.42
C LEU A 13 -43.64 -4.46 -24.67
N VAL A 14 -43.24 -4.66 -25.93
CA VAL A 14 -41.83 -4.91 -26.29
C VAL A 14 -40.97 -3.69 -25.94
N LEU A 15 -41.43 -2.48 -26.24
CA LEU A 15 -40.72 -1.24 -25.92
C LEU A 15 -40.54 -1.07 -24.41
N GLY A 16 -41.58 -1.36 -23.62
CA GLY A 16 -41.55 -1.34 -22.16
C GLY A 16 -40.52 -2.32 -21.60
N PHE A 17 -40.46 -3.55 -22.13
CA PHE A 17 -39.47 -4.54 -21.73
C PHE A 17 -38.04 -4.10 -22.07
N VAL A 18 -37.83 -3.51 -23.25
CA VAL A 18 -36.53 -2.96 -23.66
C VAL A 18 -36.10 -1.81 -22.74
N ILE A 19 -37.00 -0.89 -22.41
CA ILE A 19 -36.72 0.22 -21.49
C ILE A 19 -36.36 -0.32 -20.10
N LEU A 20 -37.12 -1.29 -19.58
CA LEU A 20 -36.82 -1.95 -18.30
C LEU A 20 -35.45 -2.63 -18.31
N ALA A 21 -35.12 -3.37 -19.36
CA ALA A 21 -33.81 -4.01 -19.51
C ALA A 21 -32.66 -2.99 -19.58
N LEU A 22 -32.87 -1.85 -20.26
CA LEU A 22 -31.90 -0.76 -20.29
C LEU A 22 -31.73 -0.13 -18.90
N LEU A 23 -32.82 0.22 -18.23
CA LEU A 23 -32.79 0.80 -16.87
C LEU A 23 -32.08 -0.13 -15.88
N TYR A 24 -32.35 -1.43 -15.95
CA TYR A 24 -31.67 -2.43 -15.13
C TYR A 24 -30.17 -2.48 -15.40
N ASN A 25 -29.76 -2.54 -16.68
CA ASN A 25 -28.35 -2.54 -17.07
C ASN A 25 -27.63 -1.26 -16.65
N TYR A 26 -28.24 -0.09 -16.83
CA TYR A 26 -27.66 1.19 -16.41
C TYR A 26 -27.53 1.26 -14.89
N ARG A 27 -28.54 0.80 -14.14
CA ARG A 27 -28.47 0.74 -12.68
C ARG A 27 -27.28 -0.10 -12.21
N PHE A 28 -27.11 -1.30 -12.76
CA PHE A 28 -25.99 -2.17 -12.40
C PHE A 28 -24.63 -1.52 -12.70
N LYS A 29 -24.50 -0.85 -13.85
CA LYS A 29 -23.26 -0.11 -14.19
C LYS A 29 -23.00 1.05 -13.24
N ILE A 30 -24.03 1.79 -12.85
CA ILE A 30 -23.93 2.91 -11.90
C ILE A 30 -23.52 2.39 -10.52
N GLU A 31 -24.12 1.32 -10.03
CA GLU A 31 -23.77 0.70 -8.74
C GLU A 31 -22.29 0.27 -8.73
N ASN A 32 -21.83 -0.43 -9.78
CA ASN A 32 -20.43 -0.82 -9.91
C ASN A 32 -19.48 0.38 -10.01
N PHE A 33 -19.85 1.41 -10.77
CA PHE A 33 -19.08 2.64 -10.87
C PHE A 33 -18.94 3.32 -9.50
N TRP A 34 -20.04 3.43 -8.74
CA TRP A 34 -20.01 4.00 -7.39
C TRP A 34 -19.13 3.19 -6.45
N LEU A 35 -19.30 1.87 -6.40
CA LEU A 35 -18.48 0.99 -5.55
C LEU A 35 -16.99 1.12 -5.87
N PHE A 36 -16.64 1.15 -7.15
CA PHE A 36 -15.26 1.30 -7.60
C PHE A 36 -14.66 2.65 -7.17
N ASN A 37 -15.38 3.75 -7.40
CA ASN A 37 -14.90 5.09 -7.02
C ASN A 37 -14.83 5.28 -5.50
N MET A 38 -15.76 4.70 -4.74
CA MET A 38 -15.71 4.71 -3.28
C MET A 38 -14.48 3.97 -2.77
N LYS A 39 -14.18 2.78 -3.34
CA LYS A 39 -12.95 2.04 -3.02
C LYS A 39 -11.70 2.86 -3.37
N LYS A 40 -11.71 3.53 -4.53
CA LYS A 40 -10.62 4.42 -4.95
C LYS A 40 -10.39 5.55 -3.96
N ALA A 41 -11.45 6.24 -3.56
CA ALA A 41 -11.40 7.33 -2.58
C ALA A 41 -10.92 6.84 -1.21
N GLN A 42 -11.33 5.65 -0.80
CA GLN A 42 -10.87 5.03 0.44
C GLN A 42 -9.37 4.77 0.42
N ILE A 43 -8.82 4.23 -0.67
CA ILE A 43 -7.37 4.00 -0.77
C ILE A 43 -6.60 5.33 -0.72
N TYR A 44 -7.05 6.37 -1.43
CA TYR A 44 -6.40 7.68 -1.33
C TYR A 44 -6.41 8.25 0.10
N LYS A 45 -7.56 8.13 0.77
CA LYS A 45 -7.69 8.54 2.17
C LYS A 45 -6.72 7.75 3.05
N ASP A 46 -6.64 6.44 2.88
CA ASP A 46 -5.76 5.57 3.67
C ASP A 46 -4.29 5.90 3.44
N ASN A 47 -3.88 6.12 2.19
CA ASN A 47 -2.53 6.55 1.84
C ASN A 47 -2.19 7.90 2.48
N PHE A 48 -3.09 8.88 2.42
CA PHE A 48 -2.90 10.20 3.07
C PHE A 48 -2.67 10.07 4.58
N PHE A 49 -3.48 9.25 5.27
CA PHE A 49 -3.28 9.03 6.70
C PHE A 49 -1.97 8.30 7.00
N TYR A 50 -1.51 7.45 6.10
CA TYR A 50 -0.17 6.86 6.21
C TYR A 50 0.92 7.92 6.06
N GLU A 51 0.85 8.79 5.04
CA GLU A 51 1.80 9.89 4.81
C GLU A 51 1.84 10.88 5.99
N SER A 52 0.70 11.16 6.61
CA SER A 52 0.62 12.00 7.82
C SER A 52 1.22 11.35 9.08
N GLY A 53 1.57 10.06 9.02
CA GLY A 53 2.11 9.31 10.16
C GLY A 53 1.08 8.81 11.17
N GLU A 54 -0.23 8.99 10.90
CA GLU A 54 -1.30 8.57 11.82
C GLU A 54 -1.50 7.04 11.84
N LYS A 55 -1.36 6.39 10.68
CA LYS A 55 -1.58 4.94 10.52
C LYS A 55 -0.31 4.09 10.54
N MET A 56 0.86 4.71 10.71
CA MET A 56 2.13 3.99 10.75
C MET A 56 2.24 3.12 12.00
N GLU A 57 2.56 1.84 11.83
CA GLU A 57 2.84 0.93 12.94
C GLU A 57 4.12 1.34 13.68
N ARG A 58 5.14 1.75 12.92
CA ARG A 58 6.43 2.18 13.45
C ARG A 58 6.61 3.68 13.25
N LYS A 59 6.56 4.43 14.36
CA LYS A 59 6.87 5.86 14.35
C LYS A 59 8.37 6.08 14.50
N GLN A 60 8.95 6.82 13.56
CA GLN A 60 10.33 7.28 13.66
C GLN A 60 10.48 8.17 14.91
N PRO A 61 11.42 7.87 15.81
CA PRO A 61 11.67 8.72 16.97
C PRO A 61 12.25 10.08 16.52
N LEU A 62 11.98 11.13 17.30
CA LEU A 62 12.45 12.49 17.01
C LEU A 62 13.99 12.61 16.92
N ALA A 63 14.71 11.70 17.57
CA ALA A 63 16.18 11.66 17.53
C ALA A 63 16.66 10.23 17.25
N LEU A 64 17.26 10.05 16.07
CA LEU A 64 17.89 8.79 15.66
C LEU A 64 19.37 8.72 16.01
N THR A 65 20.01 9.87 16.25
CA THR A 65 21.45 9.98 16.57
C THR A 65 21.90 9.05 17.70
N LYS A 66 21.08 8.88 18.74
CA LYS A 66 21.36 7.93 19.83
C LYS A 66 21.35 6.47 19.35
N LYS A 67 20.40 6.11 18.47
CA LYS A 67 20.30 4.76 17.90
C LYS A 67 21.46 4.49 16.93
N GLU A 68 21.82 5.47 16.10
CA GLU A 68 22.98 5.39 15.21
C GLU A 68 24.27 5.14 16.01
N ALA A 69 24.49 5.89 17.09
CA ALA A 69 25.63 5.69 17.98
C ALA A 69 25.63 4.28 18.60
N MET A 70 24.48 3.78 19.04
CA MET A 70 24.35 2.41 19.55
C MET A 70 24.67 1.37 18.49
N LEU A 71 24.14 1.51 17.28
CA LEU A 71 24.41 0.59 16.17
C LEU A 71 25.90 0.58 15.81
N LYS A 72 26.55 1.76 15.77
CA LYS A 72 28.00 1.86 15.56
C LYS A 72 28.83 1.13 16.61
N VAL A 73 28.43 1.24 17.88
CA VAL A 73 29.15 0.63 19.01
C VAL A 73 28.92 -0.87 19.09
N TYR A 74 27.66 -1.30 19.07
CA TYR A 74 27.26 -2.68 19.38
C TYR A 74 27.27 -3.62 18.18
N MET A 75 26.98 -3.12 16.98
CA MET A 75 26.93 -3.94 15.76
C MET A 75 28.21 -3.78 14.93
N GLY A 76 28.86 -2.61 14.98
CA GLY A 76 30.15 -2.39 14.32
C GLY A 76 29.99 -2.16 12.82
N SER A 77 30.63 -2.99 11.99
CA SER A 77 30.47 -2.93 10.52
C SER A 77 29.08 -3.47 10.14
N PRO A 78 28.34 -2.81 9.21
CA PRO A 78 28.77 -1.72 8.33
C PRO A 78 28.52 -0.33 8.92
N PHE A 79 27.75 -0.23 10.01
CA PHE A 79 27.27 1.02 10.61
C PHE A 79 28.38 2.01 11.00
N ARG A 80 29.57 1.55 11.37
CA ARG A 80 30.72 2.44 11.64
C ARG A 80 31.15 3.24 10.43
N GLY A 81 31.00 2.69 9.23
CA GLY A 81 31.34 3.33 7.96
C GLY A 81 30.20 4.14 7.35
N PHE A 82 28.99 4.07 7.90
CA PHE A 82 27.83 4.80 7.35
C PHE A 82 28.03 6.31 7.47
N GLU A 83 27.93 6.97 6.32
CA GLU A 83 27.78 8.41 6.19
C GLU A 83 26.32 8.82 6.44
N GLN A 84 26.04 10.12 6.49
CA GLN A 84 24.68 10.61 6.74
C GLN A 84 23.68 10.07 5.70
N LYS A 85 24.09 10.00 4.43
CA LYS A 85 23.24 9.47 3.37
C LYS A 85 22.88 7.99 3.60
N ASP A 86 23.83 7.18 4.05
CA ASP A 86 23.60 5.77 4.37
C ASP A 86 22.63 5.64 5.55
N TRP A 87 22.75 6.52 6.55
CA TRP A 87 21.79 6.56 7.65
C TRP A 87 20.40 6.95 7.18
N ASP A 88 20.27 7.97 6.34
CA ASP A 88 18.98 8.40 5.81
C ASP A 88 18.31 7.28 5.00
N GLU A 89 19.07 6.56 4.17
CA GLU A 89 18.59 5.42 3.39
C GLU A 89 18.22 4.24 4.28
N PHE A 90 19.08 3.88 5.24
CA PHE A 90 18.82 2.85 6.23
C PHE A 90 17.54 3.13 7.01
N TRP A 91 17.36 4.33 7.54
CA TRP A 91 16.17 4.69 8.31
C TRP A 91 14.92 4.78 7.45
N ASN A 92 15.05 5.18 6.18
CA ASN A 92 13.95 5.15 5.23
C ASN A 92 13.48 3.72 4.95
N ILE A 93 14.35 2.72 4.92
CA ILE A 93 13.91 1.32 4.80
C ILE A 93 13.10 0.88 6.03
N ILE A 94 13.55 1.26 7.23
CA ILE A 94 12.91 0.86 8.50
C ILE A 94 11.55 1.55 8.72
N TYR A 95 11.50 2.86 8.47
CA TYR A 95 10.38 3.72 8.85
C TYR A 95 9.62 4.32 7.65
N GLY A 96 10.18 4.25 6.45
CA GLY A 96 9.58 4.79 5.24
C GLY A 96 8.37 4.01 4.75
N VAL A 97 7.70 4.60 3.78
CA VAL A 97 6.42 4.13 3.25
C VAL A 97 6.58 3.82 1.77
N PHE A 98 6.13 2.63 1.36
CA PHE A 98 6.37 2.07 0.05
C PHE A 98 5.09 1.53 -0.57
N ALA A 99 4.99 1.65 -1.90
CA ALA A 99 3.92 1.06 -2.70
C ALA A 99 4.37 -0.32 -3.22
N LYS A 100 4.40 -1.33 -2.33
CA LYS A 100 4.85 -2.70 -2.67
C LYS A 100 3.74 -3.59 -3.22
N ASP A 101 2.51 -3.37 -2.76
CA ASP A 101 1.40 -4.24 -3.12
C ASP A 101 0.84 -3.84 -4.49
N GLN A 102 0.62 -4.79 -5.38
CA GLN A 102 -0.01 -4.48 -6.67
C GLN A 102 -1.45 -3.98 -6.47
N PRO A 103 -1.94 -3.07 -7.33
CA PRO A 103 -3.34 -2.68 -7.30
C PRO A 103 -4.25 -3.91 -7.46
N GLU A 104 -5.23 -4.06 -6.58
CA GLU A 104 -6.18 -5.19 -6.61
C GLU A 104 -7.01 -5.24 -7.90
N ALA A 105 -7.12 -4.11 -8.61
CA ALA A 105 -7.79 -4.00 -9.89
C ALA A 105 -7.19 -2.85 -10.71
N GLU A 106 -7.27 -2.97 -12.03
CA GLU A 106 -6.89 -1.91 -12.94
C GLU A 106 -7.65 -0.60 -12.64
N GLY A 107 -6.94 0.52 -12.61
CA GLY A 107 -7.50 1.85 -12.34
C GLY A 107 -7.65 2.23 -10.86
N LEU A 108 -7.42 1.30 -9.92
CA LEU A 108 -7.26 1.63 -8.49
C LEU A 108 -5.84 2.13 -8.22
N PRO A 109 -5.66 3.12 -7.32
CA PRO A 109 -4.34 3.53 -6.87
C PRO A 109 -3.68 2.41 -6.08
N GLN A 110 -2.35 2.43 -6.07
CA GLN A 110 -1.57 1.51 -5.28
C GLN A 110 -1.68 1.87 -3.79
N ARG A 111 -1.84 0.85 -2.94
CA ARG A 111 -1.79 1.05 -1.49
C ARG A 111 -0.34 1.22 -1.05
N VAL A 112 -0.13 2.12 -0.11
CA VAL A 112 1.18 2.30 0.52
C VAL A 112 1.18 1.74 1.94
N ARG A 113 2.31 1.20 2.37
CA ARG A 113 2.52 0.71 3.74
C ARG A 113 4.00 0.74 4.10
N GLN A 114 4.31 0.55 5.37
CA GLN A 114 5.68 0.24 5.76
C GLN A 114 6.02 -1.21 5.38
N LEU A 115 7.30 -1.46 5.16
CA LEU A 115 7.82 -2.81 4.89
C LEU A 115 7.60 -3.72 6.11
N ASN A 116 7.33 -5.01 5.93
CA ASN A 116 7.37 -5.95 7.05
C ASN A 116 8.84 -6.29 7.41
N LEU A 117 9.07 -7.09 8.46
CA LEU A 117 10.43 -7.40 8.90
C LEU A 117 11.23 -8.18 7.84
N GLU A 118 10.60 -9.10 7.12
CA GLU A 118 11.24 -9.91 6.07
C GLU A 118 11.65 -9.02 4.89
N GLU A 119 10.76 -8.16 4.43
CA GLU A 119 11.03 -7.18 3.36
C GLU A 119 12.14 -6.20 3.76
N ILE A 120 12.17 -5.76 5.03
CA ILE A 120 13.27 -4.93 5.54
C ILE A 120 14.61 -5.68 5.42
N GLN A 121 14.66 -6.95 5.81
CA GLN A 121 15.88 -7.75 5.70
C GLN A 121 16.33 -7.86 4.25
N GLU A 122 15.41 -8.17 3.34
CA GLU A 122 15.69 -8.28 1.90
C GLU A 122 16.26 -6.98 1.32
N GLU A 123 15.65 -5.83 1.62
CA GLU A 123 16.12 -4.52 1.18
C GLU A 123 17.50 -4.18 1.77
N LEU A 124 17.72 -4.47 3.06
CA LEU A 124 19.01 -4.24 3.70
C LEU A 124 20.11 -5.14 3.13
N ILE A 125 19.80 -6.41 2.84
CA ILE A 125 20.73 -7.33 2.16
C ILE A 125 21.05 -6.84 0.75
N SER A 126 20.05 -6.34 0.03
CA SER A 126 20.24 -5.83 -1.33
C SER A 126 21.18 -4.61 -1.35
N LEU A 127 20.97 -3.66 -0.44
CA LEU A 127 21.72 -2.40 -0.40
C LEU A 127 23.09 -2.54 0.29
N TYR A 128 23.18 -3.36 1.33
CA TYR A 128 24.41 -3.57 2.07
C TYR A 128 24.70 -5.08 2.23
N PRO A 129 25.10 -5.76 1.13
CA PRO A 129 25.25 -7.23 1.13
C PRO A 129 26.18 -7.75 2.21
N GLN A 130 27.25 -7.00 2.52
CA GLN A 130 28.11 -7.33 3.65
C GLN A 130 27.92 -6.31 4.78
N PRO A 131 27.61 -6.77 6.01
CA PRO A 131 27.53 -8.16 6.48
C PRO A 131 26.13 -8.79 6.41
N PHE A 132 25.08 -8.08 5.97
CA PHE A 132 23.70 -8.55 6.17
C PHE A 132 23.36 -9.87 5.48
N SER A 133 23.97 -10.20 4.34
CA SER A 133 23.78 -11.50 3.69
C SER A 133 24.27 -12.70 4.52
N TYR A 134 25.10 -12.45 5.54
CA TYR A 134 25.61 -13.46 6.46
C TYR A 134 24.93 -13.44 7.83
N TYR A 135 23.99 -12.51 8.05
CA TYR A 135 23.26 -12.46 9.32
C TYR A 135 22.40 -13.71 9.47
N LYS A 136 22.47 -14.30 10.66
CA LYS A 136 21.52 -15.32 11.08
C LYS A 136 20.30 -14.65 11.70
N ASP A 137 19.22 -15.39 11.88
CA ASP A 137 18.00 -14.90 12.54
C ASP A 137 18.31 -14.20 13.88
N SER A 138 19.25 -14.74 14.67
CA SER A 138 19.69 -14.13 15.94
C SER A 138 20.35 -12.76 15.79
N ASP A 139 21.03 -12.51 14.66
CA ASP A 139 21.67 -11.22 14.37
C ASP A 139 20.62 -10.19 13.93
N TRP A 140 19.63 -10.61 13.15
CA TRP A 140 18.46 -9.81 12.79
C TRP A 140 17.62 -9.45 14.01
N ASP A 141 17.33 -10.42 14.88
CA ASP A 141 16.62 -10.18 16.14
C ASP A 141 17.34 -9.14 16.99
N ARG A 142 18.67 -9.23 17.08
CA ARG A 142 19.48 -8.26 17.81
C ARG A 142 19.43 -6.87 17.16
N LEU A 143 19.54 -6.78 15.84
CA LEU A 143 19.42 -5.53 15.10
C LEU A 143 18.06 -4.86 15.40
N PHE A 144 16.97 -5.58 15.19
CA PHE A 144 15.63 -5.07 15.41
C PHE A 144 15.34 -4.75 16.86
N TYR A 145 15.93 -5.48 17.81
CA TYR A 145 15.89 -5.14 19.21
C TYR A 145 16.50 -3.75 19.45
N PHE A 146 17.69 -3.43 18.92
CA PHE A 146 18.26 -2.09 19.07
C PHE A 146 17.44 -1.00 18.37
N ILE A 147 16.85 -1.32 17.23
CA ILE A 147 16.05 -0.36 16.46
C ILE A 147 14.70 -0.09 17.11
N PHE A 148 13.98 -1.07 17.62
CA PHE A 148 12.60 -0.91 18.09
C PHE A 148 12.47 -0.81 19.60
N LYS A 149 13.52 -1.12 20.37
CA LYS A 149 13.52 -0.90 21.80
C LYS A 149 13.37 0.61 22.11
N LYS A 150 12.44 0.89 23.03
CA LYS A 150 12.17 2.22 23.56
C LYS A 150 13.23 2.61 24.60
#